data_AF-A0A8T2C2R2-F1
#
_entry.id   AF-A0A8T2C2R2-F1
#
_cell.length_a   1.000
_cell.length_b   1.000
_cell.length_c   1.000
_cell.angle_alpha   90.00
_cell.angle_beta   90.00
_cell.angle_gamma   90.00
#
_symmetry.space_group_name_H-M   'P 1'
#
loop_
_entity.id
_entity.type
_entity.pdbx_description
1 polymer ?
#
loop_
_entity_poly.entity_id
_entity_poly.type
_entity_poly.pdbx_seq_one_letter_code
_entity_poly.pdbx_strand_id
1 'polypeptide(L)'
;MEKQYEKKITWTIKNFSTLQSNEIYSDHFVVGDSKWRLVAYPKGCGGGINKSLSLYLDVVDSESLPSGWKRHTTFRLTVVNQISEKLSQQEEGQCWFDENATSKGFSAMLPLTKLIDVKDGFLVNGEVKVVAEVGVLEVVGKSDVLVETLLLHESIDVNGFQVLPSQVESVKTLFDKHPDIASKFRPKNPHLRTTSLNSLLSLTEILCQSPEELSIDDLANAYSTLTCLTKAGFKLDWLEKKLKEVGETRVQEIEEELKDLKEKF
;
A
#
# COMPACT_ATOMS: atom_id res chain seq x y z
N MET A 1 24.14 -16.74 1.14
CA MET A 1 22.93 -16.04 0.70
C MET A 1 23.30 -14.57 0.58
N GLU A 2 23.19 -13.99 -0.61
CA GLU A 2 23.38 -12.54 -0.79
C GLU A 2 22.31 -11.80 0.00
N LYS A 3 22.71 -10.75 0.74
CA LYS A 3 21.75 -9.87 1.42
C LYS A 3 20.97 -9.12 0.33
N GLN A 4 19.71 -9.47 0.15
CA GLN A 4 18.86 -8.89 -0.87
C GLN A 4 18.29 -7.56 -0.33
N TYR A 5 19.03 -6.47 -0.56
CA TYR A 5 18.48 -5.13 -0.38
C TYR A 5 17.59 -4.80 -1.58
N GLU A 6 16.34 -4.43 -1.32
CA GLU A 6 15.37 -4.09 -2.37
C GLU A 6 15.47 -2.62 -2.77
N LYS A 7 15.83 -1.75 -1.82
CA LYS A 7 15.83 -0.31 -2.05
C LYS A 7 17.02 0.37 -1.41
N LYS A 8 17.61 1.30 -2.15
CA LYS A 8 18.65 2.22 -1.70
C LYS A 8 18.13 3.65 -1.79
N ILE A 9 18.18 4.37 -0.68
CA ILE A 9 17.82 5.79 -0.61
C ILE A 9 19.00 6.60 -0.10
N THR A 10 19.11 7.84 -0.58
CA THR A 10 20.10 8.81 -0.11
C THR A 10 19.36 9.99 0.47
N TRP A 11 19.63 10.30 1.72
CA TRP A 11 19.06 11.43 2.44
C TRP A 11 20.17 12.42 2.79
N THR A 12 19.98 13.68 2.38
CA THR A 12 20.92 14.77 2.70
C THR A 12 20.31 15.65 3.77
N ILE A 13 20.92 15.66 4.95
CA ILE A 13 20.56 16.52 6.06
C ILE A 13 21.28 17.85 5.88
N LYS A 14 20.54 18.91 5.62
CA LYS A 14 21.08 20.26 5.40
C LYS A 14 21.18 21.04 6.69
N ASN A 15 22.08 22.02 6.70
CA ASN A 15 22.26 22.98 7.80
C ASN A 15 22.49 22.28 9.15
N PHE A 16 23.18 21.13 9.16
CA PHE A 16 23.28 20.22 10.29
C PHE A 16 23.74 20.92 11.58
N SER A 17 24.74 21.79 11.48
CA SER A 17 25.31 22.54 12.61
C SER A 17 24.33 23.52 13.27
N THR A 18 23.26 23.91 12.58
CA THR A 18 22.26 24.87 13.08
C THR A 18 20.95 24.21 13.53
N LEU A 19 20.82 22.89 13.36
CA LEU A 19 19.61 22.15 13.74
C LEU A 19 19.36 22.27 15.25
N GLN A 20 18.18 22.80 15.59
CA GLN A 20 17.71 22.87 16.97
C GLN A 20 16.87 21.66 17.36
N SER A 21 16.30 20.95 16.37
CA SER A 21 15.44 19.79 16.58
C SER A 21 16.21 18.63 17.22
N ASN A 22 15.57 17.94 18.16
CA ASN A 22 16.12 16.73 18.77
C ASN A 22 16.15 15.54 17.80
N GLU A 23 15.17 15.50 16.90
CA GLU A 23 15.06 14.49 15.84
C GLU A 23 14.62 15.14 14.53
N ILE A 24 14.97 14.49 13.42
CA ILE A 24 14.64 14.91 12.06
C ILE A 24 14.31 13.67 11.22
N TYR A 25 13.48 13.86 10.20
CA TYR A 25 12.95 12.78 9.38
C TYR A 25 13.35 12.95 7.91
N SER A 26 13.58 11.84 7.23
CA SER A 26 13.60 11.82 5.77
C SER A 26 12.18 11.88 5.19
N ASP A 27 12.08 12.05 3.87
CA ASP A 27 10.87 11.69 3.15
C ASP A 27 10.56 10.19 3.31
N HIS A 28 9.30 9.85 3.13
CA HIS A 28 8.82 8.48 3.18
C HIS A 28 9.22 7.71 1.91
N PHE A 29 9.52 6.43 2.04
CA PHE A 29 9.78 5.54 0.93
C PHE A 29 9.18 4.15 1.17
N VAL A 30 8.75 3.48 0.10
CA VAL A 30 8.12 2.16 0.18
C VAL A 30 9.14 1.05 -0.09
N VAL A 31 9.13 0.00 0.74
CA VAL A 31 9.86 -1.27 0.57
C VAL A 31 8.95 -2.39 1.09
N GLY A 32 8.81 -3.49 0.34
CA GLY A 32 7.72 -4.43 0.57
C GLY A 32 6.36 -3.71 0.58
N ASP A 33 5.52 -4.02 1.54
CA ASP A 33 4.17 -3.47 1.75
C ASP A 33 4.11 -2.41 2.88
N SER A 34 5.20 -1.70 3.15
CA SER A 34 5.24 -0.71 4.24
C SER A 34 5.92 0.59 3.81
N LYS A 35 5.45 1.70 4.38
CA LYS A 35 6.08 3.02 4.27
C LYS A 35 7.11 3.17 5.37
N TRP A 36 8.34 3.40 4.95
CA TRP A 36 9.50 3.59 5.80
C TRP A 36 9.95 5.04 5.77
N ARG A 37 10.65 5.48 6.82
CA ARG A 37 11.46 6.70 6.82
C ARG A 37 12.71 6.50 7.64
N LEU A 38 13.70 7.36 7.43
CA LEU A 38 14.82 7.51 8.34
C LEU A 38 14.50 8.53 9.42
N VAL A 39 14.99 8.25 10.62
CA VAL A 39 15.01 9.19 11.74
C VAL A 39 16.47 9.41 12.13
N ALA A 40 16.91 10.65 12.17
CA ALA A 40 18.20 11.00 12.75
C ALA A 40 18.00 11.81 14.02
N TYR A 41 18.81 11.50 15.02
CA TYR A 41 18.96 12.32 16.23
C TYR A 41 20.32 13.01 16.16
N PRO A 42 20.39 14.27 15.71
CA PRO A 42 21.67 14.97 15.49
C PRO A 42 22.55 15.06 16.73
N LYS A 43 21.91 15.10 17.92
CA LYS A 43 22.58 15.12 19.23
C LYS A 43 22.57 13.76 19.93
N GLY A 44 22.16 12.70 19.23
CA GLY A 44 22.05 11.35 19.77
C GLY A 44 20.76 11.05 20.54
N CYS A 45 20.50 9.77 20.76
CA CYS A 45 19.35 9.23 21.48
C CYS A 45 19.77 8.07 22.40
N GLY A 46 19.05 7.89 23.52
CA GLY A 46 19.34 6.86 24.52
C GLY A 46 20.77 6.95 25.05
N GLY A 47 21.52 5.84 25.00
CA GLY A 47 22.92 5.80 25.43
C GLY A 47 23.89 6.68 24.61
N GLY A 48 23.45 7.16 23.44
CA GLY A 48 24.24 7.99 22.51
C GLY A 48 24.08 9.50 22.69
N ILE A 49 23.23 9.96 23.62
CA ILE A 49 22.97 11.40 23.83
C ILE A 49 24.27 12.17 24.07
N ASN A 50 24.44 13.26 23.33
CA ASN A 50 25.59 14.16 23.27
C ASN A 50 26.94 13.49 22.92
N LYS A 51 26.92 12.25 22.45
CA LYS A 51 28.13 11.48 22.12
C LYS A 51 28.21 11.12 20.66
N SER A 52 27.10 10.66 20.08
CA SER A 52 27.07 10.16 18.71
C SER A 52 25.80 10.59 17.99
N LEU A 53 25.88 10.78 16.67
CA LEU A 53 24.72 10.78 15.79
C LEU A 53 24.04 9.41 15.93
N SER A 54 22.73 9.41 16.13
CA SER A 54 21.93 8.19 16.08
C SER A 54 21.08 8.16 14.82
N LEU A 55 20.98 7.00 14.18
CA LEU A 55 20.16 6.78 12.99
C LEU A 55 19.26 5.57 13.17
N TYR A 56 18.00 5.72 12.79
CA TYR A 56 16.97 4.69 12.86
C TYR A 56 16.19 4.61 11.56
N LEU A 57 15.65 3.43 11.30
CA LEU A 57 14.64 3.15 10.31
C LEU A 57 13.31 3.00 11.04
N ASP A 58 12.25 3.63 10.54
CA ASP A 58 10.94 3.71 11.18
C ASP A 58 9.82 3.35 10.21
N VAL A 59 8.83 2.58 10.68
CA VAL A 59 7.61 2.18 9.95
C VAL A 59 6.53 3.23 10.20
N VAL A 60 6.27 4.04 9.17
CA VAL A 60 5.43 5.24 9.22
C VAL A 60 3.96 4.90 9.31
N ASP A 61 3.55 3.87 8.58
CA ASP A 61 2.17 3.44 8.42
C ASP A 61 1.76 2.37 9.44
N SER A 62 2.54 2.21 10.51
CA SER A 62 2.35 1.22 11.57
C SER A 62 0.94 1.21 12.17
N GLU A 63 0.30 2.37 12.31
CA GLU A 63 -1.09 2.49 12.81
C GLU A 63 -2.15 2.01 11.81
N SER A 64 -1.81 1.97 10.52
CA SER A 64 -2.69 1.49 9.45
C SER A 64 -2.47 0.02 9.08
N LEU A 65 -1.47 -0.62 9.69
CA LEU A 65 -1.21 -2.04 9.51
C LEU A 65 -2.15 -2.89 10.39
N PRO A 66 -2.54 -4.10 9.96
CA PRO A 66 -3.37 -5.00 10.76
C PRO A 66 -2.76 -5.29 12.14
N SER A 67 -3.60 -5.55 13.14
CA SER A 67 -3.11 -5.94 14.47
C SER A 67 -2.20 -7.18 14.39
N GLY A 68 -1.09 -7.16 15.13
CA GLY A 68 -0.10 -8.24 15.11
C GLY A 68 0.81 -8.26 13.88
N TRP A 69 0.86 -7.18 13.10
CA TRP A 69 1.77 -7.06 11.96
C TRP A 69 3.23 -7.20 12.40
N LYS A 70 4.03 -7.83 11.54
CA LYS A 70 5.49 -7.90 11.71
C LYS A 70 6.20 -7.79 10.37
N ARG A 71 7.38 -7.15 10.36
CA ARG A 71 8.26 -7.06 9.18
C ARG A 71 9.66 -7.53 9.58
N HIS A 72 10.13 -8.63 9.01
CA HIS A 72 11.49 -9.08 9.17
C HIS A 72 12.35 -8.37 8.14
N THR A 73 13.18 -7.44 8.59
CA THR A 73 13.87 -6.52 7.69
C THR A 73 15.36 -6.63 7.90
N THR A 74 16.11 -6.69 6.79
CA THR A 74 17.54 -6.40 6.80
C THR A 74 17.76 -4.98 6.29
N PHE A 75 18.62 -4.23 6.96
CA PHE A 75 18.94 -2.89 6.55
C PHE A 75 20.40 -2.55 6.84
N ARG A 76 20.94 -1.62 6.08
CA ARG A 76 22.26 -1.03 6.29
C ARG A 76 22.10 0.49 6.24
N LEU A 77 22.58 1.15 7.28
CA LEU A 77 22.66 2.61 7.33
C LEU A 77 24.12 2.99 7.14
N THR A 78 24.37 4.04 6.36
CA THR A 78 25.72 4.54 6.08
C THR A 78 25.75 6.04 6.23
N VAL A 79 26.61 6.55 7.09
CA VAL A 79 26.98 7.97 7.09
C VAL A 79 28.13 8.13 6.10
N VAL A 80 27.85 8.82 5.00
CA VAL A 80 28.77 8.94 3.87
C VAL A 80 29.90 9.88 4.23
N ASN A 81 31.13 9.41 4.07
CA ASN A 81 32.27 10.30 4.03
C ASN A 81 32.34 10.93 2.65
N GLN A 82 32.22 12.26 2.59
CA GLN A 82 32.06 13.00 1.35
C GLN A 82 33.40 13.35 0.68
N ILE A 83 34.53 13.00 1.30
CA ILE A 83 35.88 13.12 0.73
C ILE A 83 36.32 11.79 0.12
N SER A 84 36.06 10.68 0.80
CA SER A 84 36.42 9.34 0.36
C SER A 84 35.39 8.32 0.81
N GLU A 85 34.69 7.70 -0.14
CA GLU A 85 33.66 6.70 0.14
C GLU A 85 34.16 5.55 1.02
N LYS A 86 35.43 5.17 0.89
CA LYS A 86 36.08 4.10 1.69
C LYS A 86 36.13 4.41 3.19
N LEU A 87 36.00 5.67 3.58
CA LEU A 87 36.00 6.13 4.96
C LEU A 87 34.58 6.30 5.53
N SER A 88 33.55 5.99 4.75
CA SER A 88 32.16 6.03 5.21
C SER A 88 31.95 5.06 6.38
N GLN A 89 31.13 5.46 7.34
CA GLN A 89 30.78 4.61 8.47
C GLN A 89 29.44 3.94 8.18
N GLN A 90 29.41 2.61 8.24
CA GLN A 90 28.21 1.83 7.98
C GLN A 90 27.95 0.82 9.10
N GLU A 91 26.69 0.59 9.38
CA GLU A 91 26.20 -0.39 10.34
C GLU A 91 25.04 -1.13 9.71
N GLU A 92 24.95 -2.42 9.99
CA GLU A 92 23.93 -3.30 9.42
C GLU A 92 23.11 -3.98 10.52
N GLY A 93 21.82 -4.13 10.25
CA GLY A 93 20.86 -4.72 11.16
C GLY A 93 19.99 -5.71 10.44
N GLN A 94 19.58 -6.74 11.16
CA GLN A 94 18.49 -7.61 10.76
C GLN A 94 17.62 -7.85 11.98
N CYS A 95 16.37 -7.43 11.92
CA CYS A 95 15.46 -7.54 13.05
C CYS A 95 14.00 -7.53 12.60
N TRP A 96 13.13 -7.86 13.55
CA TRP A 96 11.70 -7.71 13.41
C TRP A 96 11.25 -6.32 13.86
N PHE A 97 10.43 -5.70 13.01
CA PHE A 97 9.60 -4.55 13.32
C PHE A 97 8.19 -5.04 13.59
N ASP A 98 7.53 -4.44 14.58
CA ASP A 98 6.16 -4.76 14.97
C ASP A 98 5.50 -3.54 15.65
N GLU A 99 4.26 -3.70 16.08
CA GLU A 99 3.46 -2.67 16.77
C GLU A 99 4.13 -2.09 18.03
N ASN A 100 5.01 -2.84 18.70
CA ASN A 100 5.69 -2.40 19.91
C ASN A 100 7.09 -1.82 19.61
N ALA A 101 7.62 -2.06 18.42
CA ALA A 101 8.93 -1.60 18.00
C ALA A 101 8.97 -1.21 16.52
N THR A 102 8.28 -0.12 16.20
CA THR A 102 8.18 0.45 14.84
C THR A 102 9.47 1.08 14.36
N SER A 103 10.39 1.40 15.28
CA SER A 103 11.67 2.06 14.99
C SER A 103 12.84 1.25 15.54
N LYS A 104 13.83 0.98 14.69
CA LYS A 104 15.05 0.23 15.03
C LYS A 104 16.26 0.84 14.32
N GLY A 105 17.42 0.75 14.94
CA GLY A 105 18.63 1.38 14.42
C GLY A 105 19.76 1.43 15.43
N PHE A 106 20.62 2.42 15.26
CA PHE A 106 21.90 2.53 15.97
C PHE A 106 21.95 3.84 16.74
N SER A 107 21.95 3.71 18.07
CA SER A 107 22.10 4.85 18.98
C SER A 107 23.49 5.50 18.88
N ALA A 108 24.51 4.76 18.43
CA ALA A 108 25.88 5.23 18.30
C ALA A 108 26.43 5.02 16.89
N MET A 109 25.79 5.63 15.88
CA MET A 109 26.17 5.47 14.47
C MET A 109 27.52 6.10 14.14
N LEU A 110 27.74 7.34 14.60
CA LEU A 110 28.98 8.08 14.35
C LEU A 110 29.25 9.05 15.51
N PRO A 111 30.42 9.01 16.16
CA PRO A 111 30.77 9.98 17.20
C PRO A 111 30.64 11.42 16.71
N LEU A 112 30.03 12.28 17.51
CA LEU A 112 29.82 13.69 17.13
C LEU A 112 31.15 14.41 16.90
N THR A 113 32.19 14.06 17.66
CA THR A 113 33.55 14.60 17.48
C THR A 113 34.08 14.35 16.08
N LYS A 114 33.88 13.14 15.53
CA LYS A 114 34.28 12.75 14.18
C LYS A 114 33.36 13.35 13.11
N LEU A 115 32.07 13.52 13.43
CA LEU A 115 31.09 14.08 12.51
C LEU A 115 31.35 15.57 12.23
N ILE A 116 31.70 16.35 13.26
CA ILE A 116 31.85 17.81 13.15
C ILE A 116 33.25 18.25 12.72
N ASP A 117 34.27 17.39 12.85
CA ASP A 117 35.60 17.72 12.36
C ASP A 117 35.60 17.73 10.82
N VAL A 118 35.83 18.90 10.25
CA VAL A 118 35.85 19.11 8.80
C VAL A 118 36.90 18.22 8.12
N LYS A 119 37.99 17.86 8.82
CA LYS A 119 39.04 16.99 8.29
C LYS A 119 38.59 15.54 8.16
N ASP A 120 37.62 15.10 8.96
CA ASP A 120 37.08 13.75 8.91
C ASP A 120 36.08 13.56 7.75
N GLY A 121 35.60 14.64 7.13
CA GLY A 121 34.90 14.59 5.83
C GLY A 121 33.45 14.13 5.84
N PHE A 122 32.82 13.97 6.99
CA PHE A 122 31.39 13.61 7.08
C PHE A 122 30.46 14.82 6.94
N LEU A 123 30.86 15.97 7.48
CA LEU A 123 30.16 17.24 7.37
C LEU A 123 30.84 18.13 6.34
N VAL A 124 30.23 18.29 5.16
CA VAL A 124 30.75 19.13 4.08
C VAL A 124 29.68 20.13 3.68
N ASN A 125 30.03 21.42 3.62
CA ASN A 125 29.10 22.53 3.35
C ASN A 125 27.88 22.57 4.29
N GLY A 126 28.06 22.13 5.55
CA GLY A 126 26.96 22.05 6.52
C GLY A 126 25.97 20.91 6.25
N GLU A 127 26.28 20.00 5.32
CA GLU A 127 25.44 18.86 4.96
C GLU A 127 26.04 17.53 5.43
N VAL A 128 25.17 16.64 5.91
CA VAL A 128 25.50 15.24 6.23
C VAL A 128 24.70 14.35 5.29
N LYS A 129 25.37 13.41 4.62
CA LYS A 129 24.71 12.45 3.72
C LYS A 129 24.58 11.10 4.39
N VAL A 130 23.36 10.58 4.39
CA VAL A 130 23.01 9.27 4.89
C VAL A 130 22.50 8.43 3.73
N VAL A 131 23.01 7.22 3.59
CA VAL A 131 22.49 6.22 2.67
C VAL A 131 21.84 5.12 3.51
N ALA A 132 20.64 4.71 3.11
CA ALA A 132 19.99 3.55 3.68
C ALA A 132 19.69 2.54 2.60
N GLU A 133 20.02 1.29 2.87
CA GLU A 133 19.71 0.14 2.05
C GLU A 133 18.81 -0.78 2.87
N VAL A 134 17.64 -1.11 2.35
CA VAL A 134 16.58 -1.80 3.09
C VAL A 134 16.06 -2.95 2.24
N GLY A 135 15.85 -4.11 2.85
CA GLY A 135 15.21 -5.28 2.25
C GLY A 135 14.29 -5.97 3.25
N VAL A 136 13.14 -6.45 2.78
CA VAL A 136 12.14 -7.10 3.61
C VAL A 136 12.17 -8.60 3.32
N LEU A 137 12.58 -9.38 4.32
CA LEU A 137 12.74 -10.82 4.22
C LEU A 137 11.42 -11.57 4.44
N GLU A 138 10.58 -11.06 5.33
CA GLU A 138 9.31 -11.71 5.71
C GLU A 138 8.28 -10.68 6.18
N VAL A 139 7.01 -10.95 5.87
CA VAL A 139 5.88 -10.07 6.20
C VAL A 139 4.77 -10.88 6.86
N VAL A 140 4.33 -10.43 8.03
CA VAL A 140 3.17 -10.96 8.78
C VAL A 140 2.12 -9.85 8.91
N GLY A 141 0.84 -10.14 8.67
CA GLY A 141 -0.23 -9.13 8.70
C GLY A 141 -0.09 -8.14 7.55
N LYS A 142 -0.35 -8.61 6.32
CA LYS A 142 -0.29 -7.79 5.10
C LYS A 142 -1.43 -6.77 5.10
N SER A 143 -1.14 -5.54 4.70
CA SER A 143 -2.18 -4.53 4.50
C SER A 143 -2.76 -4.67 3.10
N ASP A 144 -4.05 -5.01 2.99
CA ASP A 144 -4.76 -5.12 1.70
C ASP A 144 -4.74 -3.80 0.91
N VAL A 145 -4.57 -2.66 1.60
CA VAL A 145 -4.56 -1.30 1.03
C VAL A 145 -3.26 -0.99 0.26
N LEU A 146 -2.10 -1.50 0.70
CA LEU A 146 -0.84 -1.29 0.00
C LEU A 146 -0.58 -2.31 -1.11
N VAL A 147 -1.25 -3.47 -1.05
CA VAL A 147 -1.31 -4.40 -2.17
C VAL A 147 -1.92 -3.69 -3.39
N GLU A 148 -3.01 -2.92 -3.22
CA GLU A 148 -3.58 -2.11 -4.32
C GLU A 148 -2.63 -1.02 -4.84
N THR A 149 -1.80 -0.42 -3.97
CA THR A 149 -0.88 0.66 -4.36
C THR A 149 0.40 0.14 -5.04
N LEU A 150 0.88 -1.07 -4.71
CA LEU A 150 2.05 -1.70 -5.36
C LEU A 150 1.68 -2.42 -6.67
N LEU A 151 0.43 -2.87 -6.80
CA LEU A 151 -0.10 -3.42 -8.05
C LEU A 151 -0.26 -2.38 -9.18
N LEU A 152 -0.03 -1.09 -8.90
CA LEU A 152 0.07 -0.04 -9.92
C LEU A 152 1.21 -0.27 -10.94
N HIS A 153 2.16 -1.19 -10.66
CA HIS A 153 3.26 -1.45 -11.59
C HIS A 153 2.99 -2.50 -12.67
N GLU A 154 1.83 -3.16 -12.71
CA GLU A 154 1.49 -4.02 -13.85
C GLU A 154 -0.03 -4.19 -14.00
N SER A 155 -0.75 -3.09 -14.26
CA SER A 155 -2.11 -3.23 -14.81
C SER A 155 -2.02 -3.79 -16.23
N ILE A 156 -2.78 -4.84 -16.49
CA ILE A 156 -2.83 -5.47 -17.81
C ILE A 156 -3.95 -4.79 -18.59
N ASP A 157 -3.68 -4.41 -19.85
CA ASP A 157 -4.73 -3.91 -20.73
C ASP A 157 -5.55 -5.08 -21.29
N VAL A 158 -6.84 -5.09 -21.01
CA VAL A 158 -7.82 -6.01 -21.61
C VAL A 158 -8.88 -5.18 -22.31
N ASN A 159 -8.91 -5.24 -23.64
CA ASN A 159 -9.86 -4.50 -24.48
C ASN A 159 -9.90 -2.98 -24.20
N GLY A 160 -8.74 -2.38 -23.89
CA GLY A 160 -8.61 -0.97 -23.56
C GLY A 160 -8.96 -0.61 -22.10
N PHE A 161 -9.16 -1.60 -21.23
CA PHE A 161 -9.37 -1.41 -19.80
C PHE A 161 -8.14 -1.88 -19.03
N GLN A 162 -7.70 -1.06 -18.07
CA GLN A 162 -6.60 -1.39 -17.18
C GLN A 162 -7.13 -2.21 -16.01
N VAL A 163 -6.65 -3.46 -15.88
CA VAL A 163 -7.12 -4.42 -14.88
C VAL A 163 -5.97 -5.01 -14.07
N LEU A 164 -6.27 -5.43 -12.84
CA LEU A 164 -5.29 -6.14 -12.02
C LEU A 164 -5.04 -7.55 -12.59
N PRO A 165 -3.82 -8.13 -12.44
CA PRO A 165 -3.53 -9.49 -12.91
C PRO A 165 -4.51 -10.55 -12.43
N SER A 166 -4.98 -10.43 -11.18
CA SER A 166 -6.00 -11.33 -10.59
C SER A 166 -7.37 -11.24 -11.24
N GLN A 167 -7.69 -10.14 -11.92
CA GLN A 167 -8.99 -9.88 -12.54
C GLN A 167 -9.01 -10.21 -14.05
N VAL A 168 -7.85 -10.44 -14.67
CA VAL A 168 -7.72 -10.60 -16.13
C VAL A 168 -8.64 -11.70 -16.67
N GLU A 169 -8.68 -12.86 -16.02
CA GLU A 169 -9.45 -14.00 -16.51
C GLU A 169 -10.96 -13.75 -16.44
N SER A 170 -11.43 -13.14 -15.34
CA SER A 170 -12.82 -12.74 -15.16
C SER A 170 -13.23 -11.72 -16.21
N VAL A 171 -12.38 -10.74 -16.49
CA VAL A 171 -12.65 -9.69 -17.49
C VAL A 171 -12.64 -10.29 -18.90
N LYS A 172 -11.67 -11.12 -19.26
CA LYS A 172 -11.64 -11.82 -20.56
C LYS A 172 -12.92 -12.64 -20.77
N THR A 173 -13.26 -13.48 -19.79
CA THR A 173 -14.47 -14.31 -19.83
C THR A 173 -15.73 -13.47 -20.01
N LEU A 174 -15.81 -12.30 -19.35
CA LEU A 174 -16.94 -11.38 -19.49
C LEU A 174 -17.07 -10.85 -20.91
N PHE A 175 -15.97 -10.40 -21.51
CA PHE A 175 -15.96 -9.91 -22.89
C PHE A 175 -16.18 -11.01 -23.91
N ASP A 176 -15.71 -12.24 -23.66
CA ASP A 176 -15.95 -13.38 -24.55
C ASP A 176 -17.43 -13.78 -24.56
N LYS A 177 -18.08 -13.78 -23.38
CA LYS A 177 -19.53 -14.05 -23.26
C LYS A 177 -20.38 -12.91 -23.82
N HIS A 178 -19.90 -11.66 -23.72
CA HIS A 178 -20.63 -10.47 -24.15
C HIS A 178 -19.71 -9.53 -24.96
N PRO A 179 -19.40 -9.84 -26.23
CA PRO A 179 -18.42 -9.09 -27.01
C PRO A 179 -18.77 -7.61 -27.24
N ASP A 180 -20.06 -7.27 -27.24
CA ASP A 180 -20.54 -5.92 -27.48
C ASP A 180 -20.83 -5.13 -26.19
N ILE A 181 -20.52 -5.68 -25.01
CA ILE A 181 -20.85 -5.11 -23.70
C ILE A 181 -20.35 -3.67 -23.53
N ALA A 182 -19.15 -3.35 -24.04
CA ALA A 182 -18.56 -2.01 -23.97
C ALA A 182 -18.58 -1.27 -25.33
N SER A 183 -19.34 -1.75 -26.32
CA SER A 183 -19.31 -1.20 -27.69
C SER A 183 -19.73 0.28 -27.80
N LYS A 184 -20.53 0.78 -26.85
CA LYS A 184 -20.94 2.18 -26.76
C LYS A 184 -20.31 2.92 -25.58
N PHE A 185 -19.30 2.33 -24.95
CA PHE A 185 -18.67 2.87 -23.74
C PHE A 185 -17.97 4.20 -24.05
N ARG A 186 -18.41 5.25 -23.36
CA ARG A 186 -18.03 6.65 -23.68
C ARG A 186 -16.81 7.17 -22.91
N PRO A 187 -16.59 6.82 -21.62
CA PRO A 187 -15.49 7.37 -20.84
C PRO A 187 -14.11 7.09 -21.41
N LYS A 188 -13.32 8.17 -21.57
CA LYS A 188 -11.92 8.14 -22.01
C LYS A 188 -10.91 8.29 -20.87
N ASN A 189 -11.34 8.83 -19.73
CA ASN A 189 -10.48 9.01 -18.55
C ASN A 189 -10.13 7.65 -17.94
N PRO A 190 -8.85 7.29 -17.78
CA PRO A 190 -8.43 5.98 -17.30
C PRO A 190 -9.05 5.57 -15.95
N HIS A 191 -9.10 6.49 -14.98
CA HIS A 191 -9.71 6.20 -13.67
C HIS A 191 -11.19 5.85 -13.81
N LEU A 192 -11.95 6.61 -14.61
CA LEU A 192 -13.36 6.30 -14.84
C LEU A 192 -13.56 4.96 -15.54
N ARG A 193 -12.64 4.55 -16.43
CA ARG A 193 -12.68 3.25 -17.09
C ARG A 193 -12.49 2.12 -16.07
N THR A 194 -11.49 2.24 -15.20
CA THR A 194 -11.22 1.27 -14.13
C THR A 194 -12.38 1.21 -13.14
N THR A 195 -12.88 2.34 -12.64
CA THR A 195 -14.02 2.36 -11.72
C THR A 195 -15.26 1.73 -12.36
N SER A 196 -15.56 2.04 -13.63
CA SER A 196 -16.73 1.47 -14.30
C SER A 196 -16.62 -0.05 -14.48
N LEU A 197 -15.40 -0.55 -14.77
CA LEU A 197 -15.18 -1.99 -14.90
C LEU A 197 -15.26 -2.70 -13.55
N ASN A 198 -14.70 -2.12 -12.49
CA ASN A 198 -14.82 -2.69 -11.13
C ASN A 198 -16.29 -2.76 -10.69
N SER A 199 -17.06 -1.70 -10.92
CA SER A 199 -18.50 -1.70 -10.65
C SER A 199 -19.26 -2.76 -11.46
N LEU A 200 -18.86 -3.01 -12.71
CA LEU A 200 -19.45 -4.06 -13.54
C LEU A 200 -19.11 -5.46 -12.99
N LEU A 201 -17.87 -5.69 -12.57
CA LEU A 201 -17.45 -6.95 -11.96
C LEU A 201 -18.21 -7.21 -10.65
N SER A 202 -18.32 -6.21 -9.77
CA SER A 202 -19.11 -6.34 -8.53
C SER A 202 -20.57 -6.67 -8.82
N LEU A 203 -21.19 -6.04 -9.83
CA LEU A 203 -22.56 -6.38 -10.23
C LEU A 203 -22.68 -7.84 -10.71
N THR A 204 -21.71 -8.33 -11.49
CA THR A 204 -21.71 -9.72 -11.93
C THR A 204 -21.50 -10.71 -10.79
N GLU A 205 -20.76 -10.33 -9.76
CA GLU A 205 -20.51 -11.12 -8.56
C GLU A 205 -21.76 -11.21 -7.67
N ILE A 206 -22.44 -10.08 -7.43
CA ILE A 206 -23.73 -10.03 -6.71
C ILE A 206 -24.74 -10.98 -7.36
N LEU A 207 -24.78 -11.02 -8.70
CA LEU A 207 -25.69 -11.90 -9.45
C LEU A 207 -25.24 -13.36 -9.53
N CYS A 208 -24.09 -13.70 -8.96
CA CYS A 208 -23.64 -15.07 -8.76
C CYS A 208 -23.93 -15.58 -7.34
N GLN A 209 -24.29 -14.69 -6.40
CA GLN A 209 -24.66 -15.08 -5.03
C GLN A 209 -26.06 -15.70 -5.00
N SER A 210 -26.34 -16.46 -3.94
CA SER A 210 -27.67 -17.03 -3.71
C SER A 210 -28.67 -15.92 -3.35
N PRO A 211 -29.91 -15.94 -3.87
CA PRO A 211 -30.90 -14.91 -3.54
C PRO A 211 -31.10 -14.73 -2.03
N GLU A 212 -31.05 -15.81 -1.26
CA GLU A 212 -31.26 -15.83 0.19
C GLU A 212 -30.18 -15.03 0.96
N GLU A 213 -28.98 -14.91 0.39
CA GLU A 213 -27.85 -14.17 0.97
C GLU A 213 -27.92 -12.66 0.66
N LEU A 214 -28.77 -12.26 -0.30
CA LEU A 214 -28.86 -10.87 -0.74
C LEU A 214 -29.79 -10.06 0.17
N SER A 215 -29.29 -8.92 0.63
CA SER A 215 -30.11 -7.91 1.31
C SER A 215 -30.86 -7.02 0.32
N ILE A 216 -31.91 -6.37 0.80
CA ILE A 216 -32.66 -5.36 0.02
C ILE A 216 -31.75 -4.19 -0.38
N ASP A 217 -30.81 -3.81 0.50
CA ASP A 217 -29.86 -2.73 0.24
C ASP A 217 -28.86 -3.13 -0.86
N ASP A 218 -28.40 -4.39 -0.88
CA ASP A 218 -27.52 -4.90 -1.94
C ASP A 218 -28.21 -4.85 -3.31
N LEU A 219 -29.47 -5.25 -3.37
CA LEU A 219 -30.27 -5.16 -4.59
C LEU A 219 -30.47 -3.69 -5.03
N ALA A 220 -30.78 -2.78 -4.10
CA ALA A 220 -30.94 -1.35 -4.41
C ALA A 220 -29.64 -0.72 -4.94
N ASN A 221 -28.51 -1.09 -4.35
CA ASN A 221 -27.18 -0.67 -4.79
C ASN A 221 -26.83 -1.26 -6.17
N ALA A 222 -27.19 -2.52 -6.43
CA ALA A 222 -27.00 -3.16 -7.73
C ALA A 222 -27.81 -2.44 -8.83
N TYR A 223 -29.08 -2.11 -8.59
CA TYR A 223 -29.91 -1.34 -9.54
C TYR A 223 -29.35 0.06 -9.81
N SER A 224 -28.87 0.73 -8.77
CA SER A 224 -28.23 2.06 -8.89
C SER A 224 -26.96 1.98 -9.73
N THR A 225 -26.12 0.96 -9.48
CA THR A 225 -24.88 0.70 -10.21
C THR A 225 -25.15 0.38 -11.67
N LEU A 226 -26.09 -0.52 -11.95
CA LEU A 226 -26.54 -0.88 -13.29
C LEU A 226 -26.95 0.39 -14.09
N THR A 227 -27.76 1.26 -13.48
CA THR A 227 -28.20 2.52 -14.08
C THR A 227 -27.02 3.43 -14.46
N CYS A 228 -26.03 3.55 -13.57
CA CYS A 228 -24.82 4.34 -13.82
C CYS A 228 -23.99 3.78 -14.98
N LEU A 229 -23.81 2.46 -15.04
CA LEU A 229 -23.03 1.81 -16.09
C LEU A 229 -23.71 1.87 -17.46
N THR A 230 -25.03 1.73 -17.51
CA THR A 230 -25.80 1.91 -18.74
C THR A 230 -25.67 3.34 -19.27
N LYS A 231 -25.70 4.35 -18.38
CA LYS A 231 -25.44 5.76 -18.76
C LYS A 231 -24.01 5.97 -19.26
N ALA A 232 -23.03 5.25 -18.71
CA ALA A 232 -21.65 5.25 -19.20
C ALA A 232 -21.50 4.58 -20.59
N GLY A 233 -22.53 3.87 -21.06
CA GLY A 233 -22.62 3.30 -22.39
C GLY A 233 -22.34 1.80 -22.44
N PHE A 234 -22.34 1.10 -21.30
CA PHE A 234 -22.37 -0.36 -21.32
C PHE A 234 -23.74 -0.88 -21.79
N LYS A 235 -23.73 -1.99 -22.53
CA LYS A 235 -24.94 -2.73 -22.92
C LYS A 235 -25.17 -3.85 -21.91
N LEU A 236 -26.10 -3.61 -20.98
CA LEU A 236 -26.30 -4.47 -19.81
C LEU A 236 -27.73 -5.06 -19.74
N ASP A 237 -28.43 -5.15 -20.88
CA ASP A 237 -29.82 -5.63 -20.93
C ASP A 237 -29.97 -7.04 -20.31
N TRP A 238 -28.96 -7.89 -20.49
CA TRP A 238 -28.93 -9.23 -19.91
C TRP A 238 -28.77 -9.21 -18.38
N LEU A 239 -28.00 -8.25 -17.86
CA LEU A 239 -27.80 -8.07 -16.42
C LEU A 239 -29.03 -7.47 -15.77
N GLU A 240 -29.68 -6.51 -16.44
CA GLU A 240 -30.94 -5.93 -16.00
C GLU A 240 -32.02 -7.00 -15.85
N LYS A 241 -32.16 -7.87 -16.87
CA LYS A 241 -33.10 -8.98 -16.81
C LYS A 241 -32.78 -9.93 -15.65
N LYS A 242 -31.51 -10.31 -15.50
CA LYS A 242 -31.09 -11.24 -14.45
C LYS A 242 -31.28 -10.66 -13.05
N LEU A 243 -30.96 -9.38 -12.85
CA LEU A 243 -31.15 -8.68 -11.58
C LEU A 243 -32.63 -8.58 -11.20
N LYS A 244 -33.51 -8.42 -12.20
CA LYS A 244 -34.96 -8.48 -12.00
C LYS A 244 -35.42 -9.84 -11.52
N GLU A 245 -34.98 -10.91 -12.17
CA GLU A 245 -35.34 -12.30 -11.79
C GLU A 245 -34.87 -12.62 -10.35
N VAL A 246 -33.65 -12.24 -9.99
CA VAL A 246 -33.10 -12.42 -8.64
C VAL A 246 -33.88 -11.61 -7.61
N GLY A 247 -34.18 -10.35 -7.91
CA GLY A 247 -34.96 -9.49 -7.02
C GLY A 247 -36.38 -10.01 -6.79
N GLU A 248 -37.07 -10.49 -7.83
CA GLU A 248 -38.40 -11.11 -7.70
C GLU A 248 -38.35 -12.38 -6.85
N THR A 249 -37.32 -13.21 -7.04
CA THR A 249 -37.11 -14.43 -6.24
C THR A 249 -36.92 -14.08 -4.76
N ARG A 250 -36.08 -13.09 -4.45
CA ARG A 250 -35.82 -12.67 -3.08
C ARG A 250 -37.06 -12.10 -2.38
N VAL A 251 -37.90 -11.37 -3.10
CA VAL A 251 -39.17 -10.88 -2.56
C VAL A 251 -40.11 -12.03 -2.19
N GLN A 252 -40.20 -13.06 -3.03
CA GLN A 252 -41.02 -14.25 -2.74
C GLN A 252 -40.54 -15.00 -1.50
N GLU A 253 -39.23 -15.19 -1.35
CA GLU A 253 -38.65 -15.82 -0.15
C GLU A 253 -38.98 -15.06 1.13
N ILE A 254 -38.86 -13.72 1.12
CA ILE A 254 -39.20 -12.87 2.26
C ILE A 254 -40.69 -12.99 2.61
N GLU A 255 -41.57 -13.07 1.59
CA GLU A 255 -43.01 -13.27 1.81
C GLU A 255 -43.31 -14.63 2.44
N GLU A 256 -42.62 -15.70 2.02
CA GLU A 256 -42.74 -17.03 2.63
C GLU A 256 -42.22 -17.05 4.07
N GLU A 257 -41.03 -16.48 4.33
CA GLU A 257 -40.45 -16.34 5.67
C GLU A 257 -41.41 -15.60 6.63
N LEU A 258 -42.06 -14.52 6.15
CA LEU A 258 -43.04 -13.77 6.93
C LEU A 258 -44.32 -14.56 7.20
N LYS A 259 -44.73 -15.44 6.28
CA LYS A 259 -45.90 -16.30 6.45
C LYS A 259 -45.65 -17.39 7.47
N ASP A 260 -44.50 -18.06 7.40
CA ASP A 260 -44.06 -19.08 8.35
C ASP A 260 -43.92 -18.53 9.76
N LEU A 261 -43.48 -17.27 9.90
CA LEU A 261 -43.40 -16.60 11.20
C LEU A 261 -44.79 -16.37 11.80
N LYS A 262 -45.78 -15.99 10.98
CA LYS A 262 -47.17 -15.75 11.42
C LYS A 262 -47.93 -17.02 11.77
N GLU A 263 -47.55 -18.18 11.25
CA GLU A 263 -48.15 -19.47 11.62
C GLU A 263 -47.54 -20.07 12.91
N LYS A 264 -46.39 -19.55 13.36
CA LYS A 264 -45.69 -19.97 14.59
C LYS A 264 -46.09 -19.18 15.85
N PHE A 265 -46.91 -18.14 15.72
CA PHE A 265 -47.42 -17.29 16.80
C PHE A 265 -48.94 -17.15 16.73
#